data_AF-Q6UVW6-F1
#
_entry.id   AF-Q6UVW6-F1
#
_cell.length_a   1.000
_cell.length_b   1.000
_cell.length_c   1.000
_cell.angle_alpha   90.00
_cell.angle_beta   90.00
_cell.angle_gamma   90.00
#
_symmetry.space_group_name_H-M   'P 1'
#
loop_
_entity.id
_entity.type
_entity.pdbx_description
1 polymer ?
#
loop_
_entity_poly.entity_id
_entity_poly.type
_entity_poly.pdbx_seq_one_letter_code
_entity_poly.pdbx_strand_id
1 'polypeptide(L)' 'IKDLRLRCNVKPSRGPFHFRAPSKMFYKAVRGMVPHKTSRGAEAMERLMVS' A
#
# COMPACT_ATOMS: atom_id res chain seq x y z
N ILE A 1 7.87 8.16 5.96
CA ILE A 1 7.92 7.70 7.38
C ILE A 1 6.96 8.49 8.30
N LYS A 2 6.31 9.56 7.81
CA LYS A 2 5.34 10.37 8.59
C LYS A 2 4.07 9.60 9.01
N ASP A 3 3.83 8.44 8.41
CA ASP A 3 2.65 7.60 8.56
C ASP A 3 2.72 6.57 9.71
N LEU A 4 3.89 6.33 10.32
CA LEU A 4 4.06 5.35 11.43
C LEU A 4 3.16 5.58 12.64
N ARG A 5 2.72 6.83 12.84
CA ARG A 5 1.88 7.20 13.98
C ARG A 5 0.39 6.92 13.71
N LEU A 6 0.02 6.67 12.45
CA LEU A 6 -1.37 6.39 12.05
C LEU A 6 -1.70 4.93 12.34
N ARG A 7 -2.64 4.69 13.26
CA ARG A 7 -3.05 3.35 13.69
C ARG A 7 -4.56 3.28 13.91
N CYS A 8 -5.12 2.09 13.81
CA CYS A 8 -6.51 1.84 14.21
C CYS A 8 -6.56 1.69 15.74
N ASN A 9 -7.39 2.49 16.43
CA ASN A 9 -7.46 2.51 17.90
C ASN A 9 -8.04 1.22 18.50
N VAL A 10 -9.02 0.59 17.84
CA VAL A 10 -9.69 -0.62 18.35
C VAL A 10 -8.89 -1.90 18.11
N LYS A 11 -8.28 -2.03 16.93
CA LYS A 11 -7.45 -3.20 16.57
C LYS A 11 -6.35 -2.77 15.60
N PRO A 12 -5.11 -2.54 16.08
CA PRO A 12 -4.01 -2.03 15.25
C PRO A 12 -3.73 -2.88 14.00
N SER A 13 -3.96 -4.19 14.05
CA SER A 13 -3.72 -5.10 12.93
C SER A 13 -4.66 -4.91 11.73
N ARG A 14 -5.80 -4.22 11.89
CA ARG A 14 -6.71 -3.85 10.79
C ARG A 14 -6.42 -2.45 10.21
N GLY A 15 -5.46 -1.74 10.81
CA GLY A 15 -5.12 -0.37 10.43
C GLY A 15 -4.19 -0.26 9.22
N PRO A 16 -3.64 0.94 8.99
CA PRO A 16 -2.67 1.18 7.93
C PRO A 16 -1.43 0.29 8.06
N PHE A 17 -0.98 -0.29 6.94
CA PHE A 17 0.28 -1.05 6.91
C PHE A 17 1.49 -0.12 6.68
N HIS A 18 2.48 -0.24 7.57
CA HIS A 18 3.75 0.51 7.52
C HIS A 18 4.87 -0.36 6.93
N PHE A 19 4.87 -0.53 5.61
CA PHE A 19 5.94 -1.25 4.92
C PHE A 19 7.30 -0.56 5.13
N ARG A 20 8.34 -1.37 5.40
CA ARG A 20 9.71 -0.90 5.63
C ARG A 20 10.67 -1.19 4.49
N ALA A 21 10.38 -2.23 3.70
CA ALA A 21 11.16 -2.53 2.51
C ALA A 21 10.96 -1.44 1.44
N PRO A 22 12.04 -0.98 0.77
CA PRO A 22 11.95 0.07 -0.24
C PRO A 22 11.05 -0.32 -1.41
N SER A 23 11.09 -1.59 -1.84
CA SER A 23 10.20 -2.15 -2.86
C SER A 23 8.71 -1.98 -2.50
N LYS A 24 8.35 -2.30 -1.25
CA LYS A 24 6.96 -2.17 -0.76
C LYS A 24 6.56 -0.70 -0.50
N MET A 25 7.51 0.19 -0.20
CA MET A 25 7.26 1.62 -0.15
C MET A 25 6.93 2.18 -1.54
N PHE A 26 7.68 1.77 -2.57
CA PHE A 26 7.40 2.11 -3.97
C PHE A 26 6.02 1.60 -4.41
N TYR A 27 5.72 0.34 -4.13
CA TYR A 27 4.38 -0.25 -4.35
C TYR A 27 3.26 0.59 -3.72
N LYS A 28 3.44 1.04 -2.47
CA LYS A 28 2.46 1.87 -1.76
C LYS A 28 2.25 3.24 -2.41
N ALA A 29 3.32 3.85 -2.94
CA ALA A 29 3.24 5.12 -3.66
C ALA A 29 2.45 4.98 -4.97
N VAL A 30 2.79 4.01 -5.80
CA VAL A 30 2.09 3.76 -7.07
C VAL A 30 0.63 3.37 -6.83
N ARG A 31 0.37 2.53 -5.82
CA ARG A 31 -1.00 2.15 -5.41
C ARG A 31 -1.87 3.36 -5.07
N GLY A 32 -1.29 4.44 -4.54
CA GLY A 32 -2.01 5.69 -4.24
C GLY A 32 -2.41 6.48 -5.47
N MET A 33 -1.72 6.28 -6.60
CA MET A 33 -1.98 6.95 -7.88
C MET A 33 -2.93 6.16 -8.79
N VAL A 34 -3.09 4.85 -8.54
CA VAL A 34 -3.92 3.94 -9.35
C VAL A 34 -5.23 3.63 -8.63
N PRO A 35 -6.39 3.56 -9.34
CA PRO A 35 -7.67 3.12 -8.77
C PRO A 35 -7.69 1.60 -8.51
N HIS A 36 -6.82 1.13 -7.62
CA HIS A 36 -6.54 -0.28 -7.32
C HIS A 36 -7.70 -1.09 -6.71
N LYS A 37 -8.82 -0.44 -6.37
CA LYS A 37 -10.04 -1.13 -5.91
C LYS A 37 -10.91 -1.60 -7.08
N THR A 38 -10.67 -1.11 -8.29
CA THR A 38 -11.34 -1.56 -9.50
C THR A 38 -10.63 -2.79 -10.07
N SER A 39 -11.33 -3.61 -10.85
CA SER A 39 -10.75 -4.77 -11.53
C SER A 39 -9.56 -4.38 -12.42
N ARG A 40 -9.73 -3.33 -13.25
CA ARG A 40 -8.66 -2.77 -14.09
C ARG A 40 -7.45 -2.31 -13.27
N GLY A 41 -7.68 -1.67 -12.13
CA GLY A 41 -6.61 -1.21 -11.25
C GLY A 41 -5.87 -2.35 -10.56
N ALA A 42 -6.57 -3.43 -10.19
CA ALA A 42 -5.94 -4.62 -9.62
C ALA A 42 -5.02 -5.30 -10.65
N GLU A 43 -5.49 -5.49 -11.87
CA GLU A 43 -4.69 -6.06 -12.98
C GLU A 43 -3.45 -5.21 -13.29
N ALA A 44 -3.58 -3.88 -13.27
CA ALA A 44 -2.45 -2.97 -13.45
C ALA A 44 -1.40 -3.11 -12.33
N MET A 45 -1.83 -3.37 -11.09
CA MET A 45 -0.91 -3.59 -9.97
C MET A 45 -0.24 -4.97 -10.01
N GLU A 46 -0.88 -5.99 -10.59
CA GLU A 46 -0.29 -7.33 -10.77
C GLU A 46 0.83 -7.35 -11.81
N ARG A 47 0.70 -6.53 -12.86
CA ARG A 47 1.75 -6.34 -13.88
C ARG A 47 3.01 -5.65 -13.32
N LEU A 48 2.91 -5.06 -12.13
CA LEU A 48 3.96 -4.26 -11.54
C LEU A 48 4.94 -5.19 -10.79
N MET A 49 6.02 -5.56 -11.45
CA MET A 49 7.11 -6.33 -10.84
C MET A 49 7.96 -5.40 -9.97
N VAL A 50 8.05 -5.66 -8.67
CA VAL A 50 8.95 -4.94 -7.75
C VAL A 50 9.80 -5.97 -7.02
N SER A 51 11.10 -5.97 -7.34
CA SER A 51 12.15 -6.73 -6.64
C SER A 51 12.48 -6.09 -5.29
#